data_AF-A0A954MCL9-F1
#
_entry.id   AF-A0A954MCL9-F1
#
_cell.length_a   1.000
_cell.length_b   1.000
_cell.length_c   1.000
_cell.angle_alpha   90.00
_cell.angle_beta   90.00
_cell.angle_gamma   90.00
#
_symmetry.space_group_name_H-M   'P 1'
#
loop_
_entity.id
_entity.type
_entity.pdbx_description
1 polymer ?
#
loop_
_entity_poly.entity_id
_entity_poly.type
_entity_poly.pdbx_seq_one_letter_code
_entity_poly.pdbx_strand_id
1 'polypeptide(L)'
;MENWKVGEMHGALEIVQSLGPANAAANQALAEAGMGVVFGLVICGVLSMVALRSIQEDERVHAATIGNEVAQEVSDNTAHIACAIEQLSSNVKNIAQGAGLASNTAKDVVRRVQATNSRGEALGESSREIGTIVQMIESIAEQTNLLALNATIEAARAGDAGKGFAVVAGEVKGLAQQTSEATGTITKRITSIQETSEELLRDLREVQAVIHRIDDSQEEIAGAVGQQQIATEEISRTVHKVLNSSRLLSEKLKTGSVA
;
A
#
# COMPACT_ATOMS: atom_id res chain seq x y z
N MET A 1 110.15 -42.84 18.81
CA MET A 1 110.47 -41.61 18.07
C MET A 1 111.10 -42.06 16.77
N GLU A 2 110.28 -42.16 15.72
CA GLU A 2 110.70 -42.70 14.43
C GLU A 2 111.73 -41.78 13.76
N ASN A 3 112.80 -42.40 13.26
CA ASN A 3 113.88 -41.77 12.51
C ASN A 3 113.34 -41.24 11.16
N TRP A 4 112.81 -40.03 11.15
CA TRP A 4 112.57 -39.30 9.91
C TRP A 4 113.92 -38.96 9.26
N LYS A 5 114.13 -39.42 8.02
CA LYS A 5 115.29 -39.01 7.22
C LYS A 5 115.13 -37.53 6.88
N VAL A 6 116.19 -36.75 7.06
CA VAL A 6 116.23 -35.29 6.83
C VAL A 6 115.69 -34.86 5.44
N GLY A 7 115.69 -35.75 4.44
CA GLY A 7 115.09 -35.49 3.12
C GLY A 7 113.56 -35.48 3.06
N GLU A 8 112.85 -36.21 3.93
CA GLU A 8 111.38 -36.28 3.92
C GLU A 8 110.72 -35.06 4.60
N MET A 9 111.40 -34.45 5.59
CA MET A 9 110.97 -33.16 6.16
C MET A 9 111.10 -32.00 5.16
N HIS A 10 112.10 -32.04 4.28
CA HIS A 10 112.31 -30.97 3.30
C HIS A 10 111.19 -30.93 2.25
N GLY A 11 110.79 -32.10 1.73
CA GLY A 11 109.67 -32.20 0.78
C GLY A 11 108.32 -31.82 1.39
N ALA A 12 108.06 -32.19 2.65
CA ALA A 12 106.85 -31.77 3.36
C ALA A 12 106.81 -30.25 3.61
N LEU A 13 107.97 -29.64 3.91
CA LEU A 13 108.10 -28.19 4.11
C LEU A 13 107.89 -27.42 2.80
N GLU A 14 108.38 -27.96 1.67
CA GLU A 14 108.20 -27.37 0.34
C GLU A 14 106.73 -27.41 -0.10
N ILE A 15 106.01 -28.51 0.18
CA ILE A 15 104.56 -28.62 -0.06
C ILE A 15 103.80 -27.60 0.81
N VAL A 16 104.10 -27.50 2.10
CA VAL A 16 103.45 -26.53 3.01
C VAL A 16 103.76 -25.09 2.62
N GLN A 17 104.99 -24.78 2.18
CA GLN A 17 105.34 -23.45 1.68
C GLN A 17 104.67 -23.12 0.34
N SER A 18 104.49 -24.10 -0.56
CA SER A 18 103.76 -23.90 -1.82
C SER A 18 102.25 -23.65 -1.63
N LEU A 19 101.68 -24.10 -0.50
CA LEU A 19 100.26 -23.90 -0.16
C LEU A 19 99.96 -22.50 0.39
N GLY A 20 100.94 -21.78 0.95
CA GLY A 20 100.77 -20.45 1.51
C GLY A 20 100.20 -19.41 0.51
N PRO A 21 100.82 -19.24 -0.67
CA PRO A 21 100.34 -18.33 -1.71
C PRO A 21 98.95 -18.70 -2.24
N ALA A 22 98.69 -20.00 -2.44
CA ALA A 22 97.40 -20.50 -2.93
C ALA A 22 96.27 -20.24 -1.91
N ASN A 23 96.54 -20.43 -0.62
CA ASN A 23 95.58 -20.15 0.45
C ASN A 23 95.31 -18.64 0.60
N ALA A 24 96.33 -17.80 0.44
CA ALA A 24 96.17 -16.34 0.44
C ALA A 24 95.31 -15.84 -0.73
N ALA A 25 95.55 -16.36 -1.95
CA ALA A 25 94.75 -16.05 -3.13
C ALA A 25 93.29 -16.51 -3.00
N ALA A 26 93.06 -17.71 -2.44
CA ALA A 26 91.72 -18.22 -2.19
C ALA A 26 90.95 -17.37 -1.17
N ASN A 27 91.60 -16.94 -0.08
CA ASN A 27 90.98 -16.06 0.92
C ASN A 27 90.68 -14.66 0.38
N GLN A 28 91.53 -14.10 -0.49
CA GLN A 28 91.27 -12.82 -1.15
C GLN A 28 90.09 -12.91 -2.12
N ALA A 29 90.01 -13.97 -2.93
CA ALA A 29 88.88 -14.21 -3.83
C ALA A 29 87.55 -14.42 -3.08
N LEU A 30 87.60 -15.14 -1.94
CA LEU A 30 86.44 -15.29 -1.03
C LEU A 30 86.01 -13.96 -0.42
N ALA A 31 86.94 -13.07 -0.07
CA ALA A 31 86.63 -11.75 0.46
C ALA A 31 85.99 -10.82 -0.58
N GLU A 32 86.50 -10.81 -1.82
CA GLU A 32 85.92 -10.03 -2.94
C GLU A 32 84.54 -10.54 -3.33
N ALA A 33 84.36 -11.86 -3.45
CA ALA A 33 83.06 -12.48 -3.70
C ALA A 33 82.07 -12.20 -2.54
N GLY A 34 82.54 -12.25 -1.29
CA GLY A 34 81.74 -11.94 -0.11
C GLY A 34 81.23 -10.49 -0.08
N MET A 35 82.07 -9.52 -0.43
CA MET A 35 81.65 -8.12 -0.53
C MET A 35 80.61 -7.89 -1.64
N GLY A 36 80.76 -8.55 -2.80
CA GLY A 36 79.77 -8.48 -3.88
C GLY A 36 78.40 -9.02 -3.47
N VAL A 37 78.37 -10.13 -2.74
CA VAL A 37 77.13 -10.71 -2.19
C VAL A 37 76.48 -9.78 -1.16
N VAL A 38 77.26 -9.19 -0.25
CA VAL A 38 76.73 -8.25 0.75
C VAL A 38 76.15 -6.99 0.09
N PHE A 39 76.85 -6.41 -0.89
CA PHE A 39 76.39 -5.22 -1.61
C PHE A 39 75.11 -5.51 -2.42
N GLY A 40 75.05 -6.68 -3.07
CA GLY A 40 73.86 -7.15 -3.78
C GLY A 40 72.65 -7.36 -2.87
N LEU A 41 72.85 -7.94 -1.68
CA LEU A 41 71.78 -8.13 -0.69
C LEU A 41 71.25 -6.80 -0.13
N VAL A 42 72.13 -5.82 0.13
CA VAL A 42 71.71 -4.49 0.60
C VAL A 42 70.93 -3.74 -0.49
N ILE A 43 71.39 -3.76 -1.74
CA ILE A 43 70.69 -3.11 -2.85
C ILE A 43 69.32 -3.76 -3.08
N CYS A 44 69.23 -5.08 -3.07
CA CYS A 44 67.96 -5.80 -3.23
C CYS A 44 66.97 -5.50 -2.08
N GLY A 45 67.47 -5.42 -0.84
CA GLY A 45 66.68 -5.04 0.33
C GLY A 45 66.16 -3.60 0.26
N VAL A 46 67.01 -2.64 -0.11
CA VAL A 46 66.61 -1.23 -0.26
C VAL A 46 65.64 -1.05 -1.42
N LEU A 47 65.87 -1.70 -2.58
CA LEU A 47 64.94 -1.67 -3.71
C LEU A 47 63.59 -2.32 -3.36
N SER A 48 63.59 -3.44 -2.63
CA SER A 48 62.35 -4.07 -2.16
C SER A 48 61.62 -3.19 -1.15
N MET A 49 62.35 -2.51 -0.25
CA MET A 49 61.77 -1.58 0.72
C MET A 49 61.19 -0.31 0.06
N VAL A 50 61.87 0.23 -0.96
CA VAL A 50 61.38 1.36 -1.76
C VAL A 50 60.17 0.94 -2.60
N ALA A 51 60.20 -0.24 -3.23
CA ALA A 51 59.07 -0.78 -3.99
C ALA A 51 57.85 -1.06 -3.09
N LEU A 52 58.04 -1.66 -1.91
CA LEU A 52 56.95 -1.86 -0.94
C LEU A 52 56.39 -0.52 -0.44
N ARG A 53 57.24 0.47 -0.17
CA ARG A 53 56.79 1.82 0.25
C ARG A 53 56.06 2.57 -0.87
N SER A 54 56.50 2.44 -2.13
CA SER A 54 55.81 3.08 -3.25
C SER A 54 54.47 2.40 -3.58
N ILE A 55 54.37 1.08 -3.36
CA ILE A 55 53.13 0.32 -3.59
C ILE A 55 52.10 0.57 -2.46
N GLN A 56 52.52 0.76 -1.21
CA GLN A 56 51.60 0.99 -0.08
C GLN A 56 50.96 2.39 -0.02
N GLU A 57 51.61 3.43 -0.55
CA GLU A 57 51.10 4.81 -0.47
C GLU A 57 50.04 5.11 -1.54
N ASP A 58 50.20 4.55 -2.75
CA ASP A 58 49.32 4.80 -3.90
C ASP A 58 47.96 4.10 -3.74
N GLU A 59 47.92 2.87 -3.20
CA GLU A 59 46.66 2.16 -2.92
C GLU A 59 45.82 2.82 -1.81
N ARG A 60 46.44 3.41 -0.77
CA ARG A 60 45.69 4.04 0.34
C ARG A 60 45.05 5.35 -0.08
N VAL A 61 45.73 6.17 -0.88
CA VAL A 61 45.18 7.43 -1.40
C VAL A 61 44.09 7.15 -2.43
N HIS A 62 44.28 6.15 -3.30
CA HIS A 62 43.27 5.76 -4.30
C HIS A 62 42.03 5.14 -3.63
N ALA A 63 42.20 4.23 -2.66
CA ALA A 63 41.10 3.65 -1.89
C ALA A 63 40.38 4.69 -1.03
N ALA A 64 41.08 5.67 -0.45
CA ALA A 64 40.47 6.77 0.30
C ALA A 64 39.63 7.70 -0.61
N THR A 65 40.10 7.95 -1.84
CA THR A 65 39.39 8.75 -2.84
C THR A 65 38.11 8.06 -3.28
N ILE A 66 38.20 6.78 -3.70
CA ILE A 66 37.04 5.96 -4.09
C ILE A 66 36.06 5.81 -2.93
N GLY A 67 36.55 5.52 -1.72
CA GLY A 67 35.70 5.38 -0.55
C GLY A 67 34.96 6.68 -0.18
N ASN A 68 35.59 7.84 -0.40
CA ASN A 68 34.95 9.13 -0.14
C ASN A 68 33.91 9.49 -1.21
N GLU A 69 34.17 9.18 -2.49
CA GLU A 69 33.16 9.29 -3.56
C GLU A 69 31.95 8.42 -3.28
N VAL A 70 32.16 7.14 -2.93
CA VAL A 70 31.08 6.21 -2.57
C VAL A 70 30.32 6.69 -1.32
N ALA A 71 31.01 7.19 -0.30
CA ALA A 71 30.35 7.73 0.90
C ALA A 71 29.50 8.97 0.57
N GLN A 72 29.98 9.83 -0.32
CA GLN A 72 29.25 11.01 -0.77
C GLN A 72 28.01 10.63 -1.59
N GLU A 73 28.14 9.70 -2.54
CA GLU A 73 27.02 9.16 -3.31
C GLU A 73 25.97 8.49 -2.42
N VAL A 74 26.39 7.70 -1.42
CA VAL A 74 25.49 7.10 -0.42
C VAL A 74 24.78 8.18 0.40
N SER A 75 25.48 9.25 0.78
CA SER A 75 24.87 10.37 1.53
C SER A 75 23.81 11.09 0.71
N ASP A 76 24.11 11.38 -0.55
CA ASP A 76 23.19 12.05 -1.48
C ASP A 76 21.94 11.19 -1.74
N ASN A 77 22.13 9.90 -2.06
CA ASN A 77 21.04 8.94 -2.23
C ASN A 77 20.19 8.80 -0.96
N THR A 78 20.81 8.79 0.21
CA THR A 78 20.09 8.69 1.48
C THR A 78 19.31 9.97 1.82
N ALA A 79 19.82 11.14 1.43
CA ALA A 79 19.09 12.41 1.53
C ALA A 79 17.84 12.43 0.63
N HIS A 80 17.95 11.88 -0.60
CA HIS A 80 16.79 11.69 -1.47
C HIS A 80 15.74 10.74 -0.85
N ILE A 81 16.17 9.64 -0.24
CA ILE A 81 15.27 8.71 0.47
C ILE A 81 14.60 9.40 1.67
N ALA A 82 15.31 10.25 2.42
CA ALA A 82 14.72 11.01 3.53
C ALA A 82 13.57 11.93 3.07
N CYS A 83 13.76 12.63 1.96
CA CYS A 83 12.71 13.45 1.33
C CYS A 83 11.50 12.59 0.91
N ALA A 84 11.73 11.42 0.30
CA ALA A 84 10.67 10.50 -0.08
C ALA A 84 9.87 9.99 1.14
N ILE A 85 10.53 9.78 2.29
CA ILE A 85 9.90 9.39 3.55
C ILE A 85 9.00 10.50 4.10
N GLU A 86 9.43 11.76 4.06
CA GLU A 86 8.61 12.90 4.46
C GLU A 86 7.34 13.00 3.59
N GLN A 87 7.48 12.81 2.27
CA GLN A 87 6.35 12.75 1.35
C GLN A 87 5.42 11.57 1.64
N LEU A 88 5.97 10.38 1.91
CA LEU A 88 5.19 9.20 2.32
C LEU A 88 4.42 9.44 3.62
N SER A 89 5.06 10.04 4.63
CA SER A 89 4.40 10.37 5.90
C SER A 89 3.23 11.34 5.69
N SER A 90 3.38 12.33 4.81
CA SER A 90 2.30 13.25 4.43
C SER A 90 1.15 12.51 3.73
N ASN A 91 1.47 11.62 2.79
CA ASN A 91 0.47 10.82 2.07
C ASN A 91 -0.29 9.87 3.01
N VAL A 92 0.39 9.18 3.92
CA VAL A 92 -0.24 8.32 4.93
C VAL A 92 -1.25 9.11 5.77
N LYS A 93 -0.89 10.33 6.20
CA LYS A 93 -1.80 11.21 6.94
C LYS A 93 -3.03 11.62 6.11
N ASN A 94 -2.83 11.94 4.83
CA ASN A 94 -3.94 12.30 3.93
C ASN A 94 -4.88 11.13 3.68
N ILE A 95 -4.34 9.91 3.52
CA ILE A 95 -5.14 8.68 3.39
C ILE A 95 -5.94 8.43 4.67
N ALA A 96 -5.31 8.57 5.84
CA ALA A 96 -5.99 8.43 7.13
C ALA A 96 -7.18 9.40 7.27
N GLN A 97 -6.97 10.67 6.92
CA GLN A 97 -8.01 11.69 6.94
C GLN A 97 -9.13 11.39 5.94
N GLY A 98 -8.77 10.96 4.72
CA GLY A 98 -9.72 10.55 3.68
C GLY A 98 -10.59 9.38 4.13
N ALA A 99 -9.99 8.36 4.74
CA ALA A 99 -10.71 7.21 5.28
C ALA A 99 -11.69 7.60 6.39
N GLY A 100 -11.26 8.47 7.31
CA GLY A 100 -12.13 9.00 8.37
C GLY A 100 -13.31 9.81 7.83
N LEU A 101 -13.08 10.65 6.82
CA LEU A 101 -14.15 11.38 6.15
C LEU A 101 -15.14 10.45 5.44
N ALA A 102 -14.64 9.40 4.78
CA ALA A 102 -15.47 8.40 4.12
C ALA A 102 -16.35 7.63 5.11
N SER A 103 -15.82 7.20 6.26
CA SER A 103 -16.62 6.54 7.31
C SER A 103 -17.70 7.47 7.89
N ASN A 104 -17.37 8.74 8.14
CA ASN A 104 -18.38 9.72 8.59
C ASN A 104 -19.47 9.93 7.54
N THR A 105 -19.09 10.03 6.27
CA THR A 105 -20.05 10.15 5.15
C THR A 105 -20.93 8.91 5.06
N ALA A 106 -20.37 7.70 5.19
CA ALA A 106 -21.12 6.45 5.22
C ALA A 106 -22.19 6.46 6.32
N LYS A 107 -21.83 6.86 7.55
CA LYS A 107 -22.77 7.00 8.68
C LYS A 107 -23.90 7.99 8.40
N ASP A 108 -23.60 9.10 7.74
CA ASP A 108 -24.61 10.07 7.33
C ASP A 108 -25.57 9.50 6.29
N VAL A 109 -25.07 8.71 5.34
CA VAL A 109 -25.91 8.05 4.35
C VAL A 109 -26.80 6.99 5.03
N VAL A 110 -26.29 6.20 6.00
CA VAL A 110 -27.12 5.25 6.76
C VAL A 110 -28.32 5.96 7.41
N ARG A 111 -28.09 7.10 8.09
CA ARG A 111 -29.18 7.87 8.71
C ARG A 111 -30.21 8.34 7.70
N ARG A 112 -29.76 8.77 6.51
CA ARG A 112 -30.65 9.19 5.41
C ARG A 112 -31.45 8.03 4.84
N VAL A 113 -30.83 6.86 4.65
CA VAL A 113 -31.49 5.64 4.19
C VAL A 113 -32.58 5.20 5.17
N GLN A 114 -32.28 5.20 6.48
CA GLN A 114 -33.26 4.88 7.52
C GLN A 114 -34.47 5.84 7.51
N ALA A 115 -34.23 7.14 7.35
CA ALA A 115 -35.30 8.12 7.23
C ALA A 115 -36.15 7.91 5.97
N THR A 116 -35.53 7.58 4.84
CA THR A 116 -36.26 7.26 3.59
C THR A 116 -37.05 5.95 3.72
N ASN A 117 -36.49 4.93 4.37
CA ASN A 117 -37.18 3.66 4.64
C ASN A 117 -38.46 3.90 5.45
N SER A 118 -38.37 4.70 6.52
CA SER A 118 -39.53 5.06 7.35
C SER A 118 -40.63 5.79 6.55
N ARG A 119 -40.23 6.64 5.60
CA ARG A 119 -41.17 7.34 4.71
C ARG A 119 -41.82 6.40 3.68
N GLY A 120 -41.05 5.45 3.15
CA GLY A 120 -41.56 4.41 2.26
C GLY A 120 -42.58 3.51 2.95
N GLU A 121 -42.30 3.10 4.19
CA GLU A 121 -43.23 2.32 5.02
C GLU A 121 -44.53 3.10 5.29
N ALA A 122 -44.43 4.37 5.66
CA ALA A 122 -45.59 5.24 5.86
C ALA A 122 -46.43 5.42 4.56
N LEU A 123 -45.77 5.54 3.41
CA LEU A 123 -46.45 5.61 2.10
C LEU A 123 -47.18 4.29 1.78
N GLY A 124 -46.56 3.15 2.09
CA GLY A 124 -47.16 1.83 1.90
C GLY A 124 -48.36 1.59 2.82
N GLU A 125 -48.33 2.07 4.06
CA GLU A 125 -49.48 2.05 4.97
C GLU A 125 -50.61 2.95 4.47
N SER A 126 -50.31 4.22 4.17
CA SER A 126 -51.31 5.17 3.68
C SER A 126 -51.97 4.69 2.37
N SER A 127 -51.20 4.07 1.47
CA SER A 127 -51.74 3.48 0.24
C SER A 127 -52.68 2.30 0.52
N ARG A 128 -52.41 1.49 1.55
CA ARG A 128 -53.32 0.41 1.98
C ARG A 128 -54.62 0.96 2.56
N GLU A 129 -54.55 1.97 3.41
CA GLU A 129 -55.74 2.65 3.95
C GLU A 129 -56.63 3.23 2.84
N ILE A 130 -56.02 3.93 1.87
CA ILE A 130 -56.75 4.43 0.69
C ILE A 130 -57.37 3.26 -0.09
N GLY A 131 -56.64 2.15 -0.26
CA GLY A 131 -57.16 0.95 -0.92
C GLY A 131 -58.44 0.41 -0.26
N THR A 132 -58.48 0.36 1.07
CA THR A 132 -59.68 -0.04 1.83
C THR A 132 -60.84 0.93 1.62
N ILE A 133 -60.58 2.24 1.59
CA ILE A 133 -61.61 3.25 1.31
C ILE A 133 -62.16 3.08 -0.10
N VAL A 134 -61.30 2.85 -1.10
CA VAL A 134 -61.72 2.67 -2.49
C VAL A 134 -62.57 1.41 -2.67
N GLN A 135 -62.22 0.30 -2.01
CA GLN A 135 -63.04 -0.92 -2.00
C GLN A 135 -64.42 -0.69 -1.37
N MET A 136 -64.50 0.13 -0.33
CA MET A 136 -65.78 0.53 0.27
C MET A 136 -66.63 1.35 -0.71
N ILE A 137 -66.02 2.30 -1.43
CA ILE A 137 -66.71 3.11 -2.44
C ILE A 137 -67.21 2.24 -3.60
N GLU A 138 -66.40 1.28 -4.06
CA GLU A 138 -66.78 0.30 -5.09
C GLU A 138 -68.00 -0.52 -4.64
N SER A 139 -68.00 -1.00 -3.39
CA SER A 139 -69.14 -1.71 -2.80
C SER A 139 -70.41 -0.83 -2.71
N ILE A 140 -70.27 0.45 -2.39
CA ILE A 140 -71.39 1.41 -2.37
C ILE A 140 -71.91 1.64 -3.79
N ALA A 141 -71.04 1.76 -4.78
CA ALA A 141 -71.43 1.92 -6.19
C ALA A 141 -72.21 0.71 -6.70
N GLU A 142 -71.77 -0.51 -6.40
CA GLU A 142 -72.48 -1.74 -6.74
C GLU A 142 -73.88 -1.81 -6.09
N GLN A 143 -73.98 -1.48 -4.79
CA GLN A 143 -75.27 -1.43 -4.10
C GLN A 143 -76.19 -0.35 -4.69
N THR A 144 -75.64 0.82 -5.03
CA THR A 144 -76.39 1.91 -5.66
C THR A 144 -76.90 1.52 -7.04
N ASN A 145 -76.09 0.80 -7.82
CA ASN A 145 -76.49 0.24 -9.12
C ASN A 145 -77.65 -0.76 -8.97
N LEU A 146 -77.59 -1.66 -7.98
CA LEU A 146 -78.67 -2.60 -7.68
C LEU A 146 -79.95 -1.89 -7.22
N LEU A 147 -79.84 -0.86 -6.38
CA LEU A 147 -80.98 -0.03 -5.95
C LEU A 147 -81.62 0.70 -7.14
N ALA A 148 -80.81 1.27 -8.03
CA ALA A 148 -81.27 1.95 -9.23
C ALA A 148 -81.94 0.99 -10.23
N LEU A 149 -81.43 -0.24 -10.33
CA LEU A 149 -82.06 -1.30 -11.11
C LEU A 149 -83.44 -1.66 -10.55
N ASN A 150 -83.57 -1.86 -9.24
CA ASN A 150 -84.85 -2.13 -8.59
C ASN A 150 -85.85 -0.97 -8.78
N ALA A 151 -85.38 0.28 -8.68
CA ALA A 151 -86.19 1.47 -8.93
C ALA A 151 -86.67 1.54 -10.39
N THR A 152 -85.81 1.14 -11.35
CA THR A 152 -86.16 1.05 -12.78
C THR A 152 -87.28 0.02 -13.01
N ILE A 153 -87.19 -1.13 -12.34
CA ILE A 153 -88.22 -2.19 -12.41
C ILE A 153 -89.55 -1.69 -11.86
N GLU A 154 -89.55 -1.04 -10.70
CA GLU A 154 -90.77 -0.54 -10.07
C GLU A 154 -91.38 0.63 -10.85
N ALA A 155 -90.55 1.50 -11.44
CA ALA A 155 -91.01 2.56 -12.33
C ALA A 155 -91.69 1.99 -13.60
N ALA A 156 -91.15 0.91 -14.18
CA ALA A 156 -91.79 0.22 -15.29
C ALA A 156 -93.13 -0.40 -14.87
N ARG A 157 -93.23 -0.92 -13.65
CA ARG A 157 -94.46 -1.51 -13.09
C ARG A 157 -95.56 -0.47 -12.86
N ALA A 158 -95.19 0.77 -12.51
CA ALA A 158 -96.11 1.89 -12.36
C ALA A 158 -96.62 2.47 -13.69
N GLY A 159 -96.11 1.99 -14.85
CA GLY A 159 -96.56 2.41 -16.18
C GLY A 159 -96.34 3.90 -16.43
N ASP A 160 -97.37 4.61 -16.94
CA ASP A 160 -97.26 6.03 -17.28
C ASP A 160 -96.95 6.94 -16.07
N ALA A 161 -97.41 6.56 -14.87
CA ALA A 161 -97.13 7.30 -13.64
C ALA A 161 -95.65 7.20 -13.20
N GLY A 162 -94.93 6.17 -13.65
CA GLY A 162 -93.53 5.91 -13.30
C GLY A 162 -92.50 6.56 -14.23
N LYS A 163 -92.90 7.20 -15.33
CA LYS A 163 -91.98 7.72 -16.36
C LYS A 163 -90.90 8.67 -15.82
N GLY A 164 -91.25 9.61 -14.95
CA GLY A 164 -90.29 10.51 -14.32
C GLY A 164 -89.32 9.79 -13.38
N PHE A 165 -89.82 8.79 -12.65
CA PHE A 165 -89.01 7.97 -11.75
C PHE A 165 -88.03 7.07 -12.52
N ALA A 166 -88.44 6.56 -13.70
CA ALA A 166 -87.59 5.76 -14.58
C ALA A 166 -86.38 6.56 -15.10
N VAL A 167 -86.55 7.85 -15.43
CA VAL A 167 -85.44 8.72 -15.87
C VAL A 167 -84.44 8.89 -14.74
N VAL A 168 -84.90 9.22 -13.53
CA VAL A 168 -84.02 9.39 -12.36
C VAL A 168 -83.29 8.07 -12.03
N ALA A 169 -83.97 6.93 -12.08
CA ALA A 169 -83.36 5.63 -11.85
C ALA A 169 -82.26 5.31 -12.88
N GLY A 170 -82.48 5.67 -14.16
CA GLY A 170 -81.47 5.55 -15.21
C GLY A 170 -80.24 6.43 -14.97
N GLU A 171 -80.44 7.69 -14.55
CA GLU A 171 -79.35 8.62 -14.21
C GLU A 171 -78.50 8.10 -13.04
N VAL A 172 -79.15 7.63 -11.96
CA VAL A 172 -78.47 7.04 -10.79
C VAL A 172 -77.70 5.79 -11.18
N LYS A 173 -78.27 4.94 -12.04
CA LYS A 173 -77.58 3.75 -12.58
C LYS A 173 -76.32 4.15 -13.35
N GLY A 174 -76.40 5.17 -14.19
CA GLY A 174 -75.26 5.69 -14.95
C GLY A 174 -74.15 6.23 -14.05
N LEU A 175 -74.51 7.01 -13.02
CA LEU A 175 -73.56 7.53 -12.02
C LEU A 175 -72.88 6.40 -11.22
N ALA A 176 -73.63 5.37 -10.84
CA ALA A 176 -73.08 4.21 -10.14
C ALA A 176 -72.06 3.45 -11.01
N GLN A 177 -72.37 3.22 -12.30
CA GLN A 177 -71.45 2.61 -13.26
C GLN A 177 -70.15 3.43 -13.41
N GLN A 178 -70.27 4.74 -13.60
CA GLN A 178 -69.12 5.64 -13.69
C GLN A 178 -68.27 5.62 -12.41
N THR A 179 -68.91 5.51 -11.24
CA THR A 179 -68.21 5.40 -9.96
C THR A 179 -67.41 4.10 -9.85
N SER A 180 -67.97 2.96 -10.27
CA SER A 180 -67.23 1.68 -10.34
C SER A 180 -66.04 1.75 -11.30
N GLU A 181 -66.20 2.36 -12.48
CA GLU A 181 -65.09 2.51 -13.43
C GLU A 181 -63.97 3.41 -12.89
N ALA A 182 -64.34 4.51 -12.22
CA ALA A 182 -63.39 5.42 -11.59
C ALA A 182 -62.64 4.75 -10.43
N THR A 183 -63.36 4.05 -9.54
CA THR A 183 -62.75 3.32 -8.42
C THR A 183 -61.82 2.21 -8.90
N GLY A 184 -62.19 1.43 -9.92
CA GLY A 184 -61.31 0.43 -10.52
C GLY A 184 -60.01 1.04 -11.11
N THR A 185 -60.08 2.24 -11.66
CA THR A 185 -58.90 2.97 -12.14
C THR A 185 -58.02 3.44 -10.97
N ILE A 186 -58.62 3.92 -9.89
CA ILE A 186 -57.90 4.32 -8.66
C ILE A 186 -57.23 3.10 -8.02
N THR A 187 -57.91 1.96 -7.93
CA THR A 187 -57.36 0.70 -7.40
C THR A 187 -56.07 0.31 -8.13
N LYS A 188 -56.07 0.34 -9.47
CA LYS A 188 -54.85 0.07 -10.26
C LYS A 188 -53.70 1.02 -9.93
N ARG A 189 -54.00 2.31 -9.71
CA ARG A 189 -52.98 3.29 -9.31
C ARG A 189 -52.43 3.02 -7.91
N ILE A 190 -53.29 2.65 -6.96
CA ILE A 190 -52.88 2.31 -5.60
C ILE A 190 -51.97 1.08 -5.61
N THR A 191 -52.33 0.03 -6.36
CA THR A 191 -51.49 -1.17 -6.51
C THR A 191 -50.12 -0.82 -7.07
N SER A 192 -50.06 0.01 -8.12
CA SER A 192 -48.77 0.47 -8.66
C SER A 192 -47.95 1.27 -7.65
N ILE A 193 -48.58 2.12 -6.83
CA ILE A 193 -47.87 2.85 -5.75
C ILE A 193 -47.32 1.88 -4.70
N GLN A 194 -48.08 0.85 -4.32
CA GLN A 194 -47.65 -0.17 -3.38
C GLN A 194 -46.44 -0.94 -3.92
N GLU A 195 -46.52 -1.42 -5.17
CA GLU A 195 -45.42 -2.13 -5.83
C GLU A 195 -44.14 -1.29 -5.90
N THR A 196 -44.24 -0.03 -6.37
CA THR A 196 -43.09 0.88 -6.43
C THR A 196 -42.53 1.20 -5.03
N SER A 197 -43.38 1.27 -4.01
CA SER A 197 -42.92 1.48 -2.63
C SER A 197 -42.15 0.26 -2.12
N GLU A 198 -42.60 -0.95 -2.41
CA GLU A 198 -41.90 -2.18 -2.05
C GLU A 198 -40.56 -2.33 -2.77
N GLU A 199 -40.51 -1.98 -4.06
CA GLU A 199 -39.26 -1.92 -4.84
C GLU A 199 -38.27 -0.92 -4.24
N LEU A 200 -38.74 0.30 -3.92
CA LEU A 200 -37.91 1.30 -3.25
C LEU A 200 -37.33 0.77 -1.92
N LEU A 201 -38.14 0.11 -1.09
CA LEU A 201 -37.67 -0.46 0.17
C LEU A 201 -36.64 -1.58 -0.04
N ARG A 202 -36.74 -2.35 -1.13
CA ARG A 202 -35.75 -3.37 -1.50
C ARG A 202 -34.43 -2.71 -1.92
N ASP A 203 -34.48 -1.72 -2.80
CA ASP A 203 -33.30 -0.98 -3.26
C ASP A 203 -32.56 -0.31 -2.10
N LEU A 204 -33.29 0.25 -1.13
CA LEU A 204 -32.70 0.86 0.06
C LEU A 204 -31.94 -0.15 0.93
N ARG A 205 -32.38 -1.42 0.98
CA ARG A 205 -31.63 -2.48 1.70
C ARG A 205 -30.33 -2.83 0.98
N GLU A 206 -30.32 -2.85 -0.34
CA GLU A 206 -29.10 -3.06 -1.12
C GLU A 206 -28.11 -1.91 -0.92
N VAL A 207 -28.61 -0.67 -0.94
CA VAL A 207 -27.81 0.52 -0.62
C VAL A 207 -27.22 0.42 0.78
N GLN A 208 -27.99 -0.02 1.79
CA GLN A 208 -27.49 -0.22 3.14
C GLN A 208 -26.36 -1.26 3.20
N ALA A 209 -26.49 -2.38 2.47
CA ALA A 209 -25.44 -3.40 2.39
C ALA A 209 -24.15 -2.87 1.75
N VAL A 210 -24.27 -2.05 0.70
CA VAL A 210 -23.11 -1.39 0.07
C VAL A 210 -22.43 -0.43 1.04
N ILE A 211 -23.18 0.34 1.83
CA ILE A 211 -22.62 1.27 2.81
C ILE A 211 -21.88 0.53 3.93
N HIS A 212 -22.39 -0.60 4.40
CA HIS A 212 -21.68 -1.43 5.37
C HIS A 212 -20.33 -1.90 4.83
N ARG A 213 -20.28 -2.38 3.58
CA ARG A 213 -19.02 -2.75 2.93
C ARG A 213 -18.03 -1.60 2.81
N ILE A 214 -18.53 -0.36 2.62
CA ILE A 214 -17.69 0.84 2.60
C ILE A 214 -17.07 1.07 3.99
N ASP A 215 -17.85 0.95 5.07
CA ASP A 215 -17.35 1.14 6.44
C ASP A 215 -16.30 0.07 6.80
N ASP A 216 -16.56 -1.20 6.49
CA ASP A 216 -15.60 -2.30 6.66
C ASP A 216 -14.29 -2.02 5.90
N SER A 217 -14.39 -1.56 4.65
CA SER A 217 -13.21 -1.19 3.85
C SER A 217 -12.45 0.00 4.45
N GLN A 218 -13.13 0.96 5.09
CA GLN A 218 -12.45 2.07 5.77
C GLN A 218 -11.71 1.59 7.02
N GLU A 219 -12.24 0.60 7.74
CA GLU A 219 -11.55 0.00 8.89
C GLU A 219 -10.28 -0.75 8.45
N GLU A 220 -10.34 -1.51 7.36
CA GLU A 220 -9.17 -2.15 6.75
C GLU A 220 -8.11 -1.12 6.33
N ILE A 221 -8.52 -0.03 5.67
CA ILE A 221 -7.61 1.07 5.28
C ILE A 221 -6.99 1.70 6.52
N ALA A 222 -7.76 1.97 7.58
CA ALA A 222 -7.24 2.55 8.81
C ALA A 222 -6.18 1.63 9.47
N GLY A 223 -6.41 0.31 9.47
CA GLY A 223 -5.43 -0.67 9.91
C GLY A 223 -4.14 -0.65 9.07
N ALA A 224 -4.27 -0.66 7.74
CA ALA A 224 -3.15 -0.62 6.81
C ALA A 224 -2.33 0.68 6.93
N VAL A 225 -3.00 1.82 7.09
CA VAL A 225 -2.38 3.12 7.36
C VAL A 225 -1.57 3.08 8.65
N GLY A 226 -2.10 2.48 9.72
CA GLY A 226 -1.37 2.30 10.98
C GLY A 226 -0.08 1.50 10.79
N GLN A 227 -0.14 0.40 10.03
CA GLN A 227 1.05 -0.40 9.70
C GLN A 227 2.07 0.37 8.84
N GLN A 228 1.60 1.11 7.84
CA GLN A 228 2.45 1.96 7.00
C GLN A 228 3.15 3.05 7.79
N GLN A 229 2.49 3.64 8.78
CA GLN A 229 3.09 4.65 9.65
C GLN A 229 4.26 4.06 10.46
N ILE A 230 4.07 2.88 11.08
CA ILE A 230 5.13 2.18 11.82
C ILE A 230 6.33 1.87 10.90
N ALA A 231 6.06 1.35 9.71
CA ALA A 231 7.11 1.04 8.73
C ALA A 231 7.87 2.31 8.29
N THR A 232 7.15 3.41 8.06
CA THR A 232 7.75 4.70 7.67
C THR A 232 8.67 5.25 8.77
N GLU A 233 8.25 5.14 10.04
CA GLU A 233 9.08 5.53 11.20
C GLU A 233 10.33 4.64 11.38
N GLU A 234 10.25 3.36 11.03
CA GLU A 234 11.40 2.45 11.05
C GLU A 234 12.40 2.75 9.92
N ILE A 235 11.91 2.99 8.71
CA ILE A 235 12.74 3.37 7.57
C ILE A 235 13.43 4.72 7.86
N SER A 236 12.69 5.70 8.40
CA SER A 236 13.26 7.00 8.80
C SER A 236 14.42 6.83 9.79
N ARG A 237 14.25 6.00 10.82
CA ARG A 237 15.32 5.68 11.78
C ARG A 237 16.52 5.00 11.11
N THR A 238 16.29 4.13 10.13
CA THR A 238 17.36 3.43 9.40
C THR A 238 18.15 4.39 8.51
N VAL A 239 17.46 5.28 7.80
CA VAL A 239 18.06 6.36 6.98
C VAL A 239 18.96 7.25 7.83
N HIS A 240 18.51 7.68 9.02
CA HIS A 240 19.34 8.46 9.93
C HIS A 240 20.60 7.70 10.40
N LYS A 241 20.51 6.38 10.63
CA LYS A 241 21.69 5.56 10.97
C LYS A 241 22.67 5.51 9.79
N VAL A 242 22.18 5.29 8.56
CA VAL A 242 23.02 5.24 7.35
C VAL A 242 23.72 6.57 7.09
N LEU A 243 23.02 7.70 7.23
CA LEU A 243 23.64 9.03 7.12
C LEU A 243 24.79 9.22 8.11
N ASN A 244 24.57 8.85 9.38
CA ASN A 244 25.61 8.96 10.41
C ASN A 244 26.80 8.04 10.12
N SER A 245 26.56 6.80 9.68
CA SER A 245 27.61 5.86 9.30
C SER A 245 28.40 6.33 8.08
N SER A 246 27.73 6.89 7.06
CA SER A 246 28.40 7.44 5.87
C SER A 246 29.26 8.66 6.23
N ARG A 247 28.75 9.55 7.09
CA ARG A 247 29.53 10.70 7.60
C ARG A 247 30.77 10.26 8.36
N LEU A 248 30.62 9.28 9.26
CA LEU A 248 31.74 8.71 10.02
C LEU A 248 32.76 8.03 9.10
N LEU A 249 32.31 7.34 8.05
CA LEU A 249 33.18 6.73 7.05
C LEU A 249 33.99 7.79 6.30
N SER A 250 33.35 8.83 5.78
CA SER A 250 34.04 9.95 5.11
C SER A 250 35.07 10.62 6.04
N GLU A 251 34.74 10.80 7.32
CA GLU A 251 35.66 11.37 8.32
C GLU A 251 36.87 10.46 8.59
N LYS A 252 36.67 9.15 8.69
CA LYS A 252 37.76 8.16 8.85
C LYS A 252 38.66 8.08 7.62
N LEU A 253 38.09 8.16 6.42
CA LEU A 253 38.85 8.16 5.17
C LEU A 253 39.70 9.44 5.03
N LYS A 254 39.17 10.61 5.43
CA LYS A 254 39.91 11.88 5.44
C LYS A 254 41.06 11.92 6.45
N THR A 255 40.91 11.24 7.58
CA THR A 255 41.92 11.24 8.67
C THR A 255 42.95 10.12 8.53
N GLY A 256 42.86 9.26 7.51
CA GLY A 256 43.78 8.13 7.30
C GLY A 256 43.69 7.03 8.36
N SER A 257 42.70 7.11 9.26
CA SER A 257 42.48 6.19 10.38
C SER A 257 41.60 5.01 9.96
N VAL A 258 41.98 4.31 8.90
CA VAL A 258 41.52 2.94 8.67
C VAL A 258 42.60 2.05 9.29
N ALA A 259 42.28 1.54 10.48
CA ALA A 259 43.12 0.61 11.24
C ALA A 259 43.28 -0.72 10.50
#